data_AF-K1T987-F1
#
_entry.id   AF-K1T987-F1
#
_cell.length_a   1.000
_cell.length_b   1.000
_cell.length_c   1.000
_cell.angle_alpha   90.00
_cell.angle_beta   90.00
_cell.angle_gamma   90.00
#
_symmetry.space_group_name_H-M   'P 1'
#
loop_
_entity.id
_entity.type
_entity.pdbx_description
1 polymer ?
#
loop_
_entity_poly.entity_id
_entity_poly.type
_entity_poly.pdbx_seq_one_letter_code
_entity_poly.pdbx_strand_id
1 'polypeptide(L)'
;ASSYAGQYIPTIGSKAASVFDDTVRKSYVEKGSGQVASDVNYFLQGAAKKVPGARNQLQPMVDMWGNEVSNGSAPERVFQSFLSPGFLKAQDNSPATQEIRRLAKATGDSTVYPAAAEKSYTVNGETRTLTGEEYTRYAKAMGQTRKELVEAAVKLPAYKSMSDSEKSDYIQNVYKYARETARQQVDPKYEPSAKWIENAKTAKRDIGVSTGEFLALYQKYGSEKMSGKAYEKVKQAHDAGLSPKEYFSLKDKADANGNGRVSKAEASA
;
A
#
# COMPACT_ATOMS: atom_id res chain seq x y z
N ALA A 1 56.53 5.79 8.48
CA ALA A 1 55.69 5.06 7.52
C ALA A 1 54.86 4.03 8.29
N SER A 2 53.54 4.09 8.09
CA SER A 2 52.48 3.07 8.25
C SER A 2 52.26 2.23 9.52
N SER A 3 51.09 2.53 10.13
CA SER A 3 50.00 1.67 10.65
C SER A 3 50.29 0.51 11.63
N TYR A 4 49.59 0.54 12.77
CA TYR A 4 48.67 -0.50 13.27
C TYR A 4 48.19 -0.06 14.67
N ALA A 5 47.05 0.63 14.74
CA ALA A 5 46.41 0.97 16.02
C ALA A 5 44.89 0.96 15.84
N GLY A 6 44.36 -0.25 15.66
CA GLY A 6 42.95 -0.54 15.86
C GLY A 6 42.86 -1.63 16.91
N GLN A 7 42.25 -1.32 18.06
CA GLN A 7 41.33 -2.17 18.82
C GLN A 7 41.14 -1.61 20.24
N TYR A 8 39.90 -1.73 20.73
CA TYR A 8 39.41 -1.43 22.09
C TYR A 8 39.09 0.02 22.44
N ILE A 9 37.93 0.48 21.97
CA ILE A 9 37.06 1.33 22.81
C ILE A 9 35.86 0.46 23.22
N PRO A 10 35.72 0.05 24.49
CA PRO A 10 34.60 -0.77 24.93
C PRO A 10 33.28 0.02 24.91
N THR A 11 32.27 -0.58 24.27
CA THR A 11 30.90 -0.09 24.06
C THR A 11 30.04 -0.14 25.32
N ILE A 12 30.44 0.53 26.41
CA ILE A 12 29.69 0.48 27.68
C ILE A 12 28.56 1.53 27.72
N GLY A 13 28.62 2.60 26.92
CA GLY A 13 27.56 3.64 26.89
C GLY A 13 26.29 3.28 26.09
N SER A 14 26.30 2.24 25.26
CA SER A 14 25.20 1.90 24.35
C SER A 14 24.02 1.16 24.99
N LYS A 15 24.13 0.73 26.25
CA LYS A 15 23.08 -0.05 26.93
C LYS A 15 22.09 0.79 27.75
N ALA A 16 22.43 2.04 28.12
CA ALA A 16 21.51 2.88 28.90
C ALA A 16 20.48 3.63 28.02
N ALA A 17 20.85 3.94 26.77
CA ALA A 17 20.01 4.74 25.87
C ALA A 17 18.90 3.92 25.16
N SER A 18 18.98 2.59 25.14
CA SER A 18 17.98 1.70 24.52
C SER A 18 16.81 1.34 25.44
N VAL A 19 16.79 1.81 26.69
CA VAL A 19 15.77 1.44 27.68
C VAL A 19 14.55 2.38 27.64
N PHE A 20 14.66 3.52 26.96
CA PHE A 20 13.62 4.56 26.93
C PHE A 20 13.03 4.82 25.53
N ASP A 21 13.53 4.14 24.49
CA ASP A 21 13.00 4.23 23.12
C ASP A 21 13.08 2.84 22.45
N ASP A 22 11.92 2.22 22.26
CA ASP A 22 11.78 0.87 21.73
C ASP A 22 11.74 0.82 20.19
N THR A 23 11.98 1.90 19.44
CA THR A 23 11.83 1.93 17.97
C THR A 23 13.16 2.02 17.19
N VAL A 24 13.27 1.31 16.06
CA VAL A 24 14.42 1.37 15.12
C VAL A 24 14.26 2.60 14.21
N ARG A 25 15.25 3.51 14.21
CA ARG A 25 15.22 4.77 13.44
C ARG A 25 16.34 4.87 12.40
N LYS A 26 16.07 5.42 11.21
CA LYS A 26 17.06 5.61 10.11
C LYS A 26 17.32 7.09 9.84
N SER A 27 18.52 7.38 9.33
CA SER A 27 18.89 8.71 8.85
C SER A 27 18.47 8.89 7.40
N TYR A 28 17.80 10.00 7.12
CA TYR A 28 17.22 10.33 5.81
C TYR A 28 18.24 11.16 5.01
N VAL A 29 18.41 10.85 3.72
CA VAL A 29 19.22 11.65 2.80
C VAL A 29 18.31 12.06 1.65
N GLU A 30 18.09 13.37 1.50
CA GLU A 30 17.43 13.95 0.33
C GLU A 30 18.32 13.75 -0.91
N LYS A 31 17.71 13.32 -2.01
CA LYS A 31 18.42 13.19 -3.28
C LYS A 31 18.40 14.56 -3.97
N GLY A 32 19.49 15.32 -3.84
CA GLY A 32 19.62 16.63 -4.49
C GLY A 32 20.82 17.51 -4.12
N SER A 33 21.58 17.22 -3.05
CA SER A 33 22.79 17.99 -2.76
C SER A 33 23.95 17.53 -3.66
N GLY A 34 24.48 18.45 -4.46
CA GLY A 34 25.52 18.22 -5.46
C GLY A 34 26.69 17.34 -5.00
N GLN A 35 27.28 16.68 -6.00
CA GLN A 35 28.55 15.96 -5.90
C GLN A 35 29.52 16.76 -5.02
N VAL A 36 30.14 16.08 -4.04
CA VAL A 36 31.01 16.56 -2.94
C VAL A 36 30.35 16.60 -1.55
N ALA A 37 29.03 16.53 -1.39
CA ALA A 37 28.38 16.40 -0.06
C ALA A 37 28.05 14.94 0.38
N SER A 38 28.35 13.93 -0.46
CA SER A 38 27.99 12.53 -0.21
C SER A 38 28.79 11.84 0.90
N ASP A 39 30.01 12.30 1.18
CA ASP A 39 30.95 11.54 2.02
C ASP A 39 31.08 12.09 3.44
N VAL A 40 30.72 13.35 3.68
CA VAL A 40 30.80 13.97 5.02
C VAL A 40 29.50 13.77 5.82
N ASN A 41 28.36 13.56 5.15
CA ASN A 41 27.06 13.45 5.81
C ASN A 41 26.75 12.03 6.36
N TYR A 42 27.38 10.99 5.80
CA TYR A 42 27.30 9.63 6.33
C TYR A 42 28.04 9.49 7.68
N PHE A 43 29.11 10.27 7.87
CA PHE A 43 29.94 10.24 9.08
C PHE A 43 29.35 11.07 10.24
N LEU A 44 28.76 12.24 9.95
CA LEU A 44 28.09 13.08 10.97
C LEU A 44 26.80 12.44 11.53
N GLN A 45 26.06 11.69 10.71
CA GLN A 45 24.82 11.03 11.15
C GLN A 45 25.05 9.69 11.88
N GLY A 46 26.21 9.06 11.69
CA GLY A 46 26.69 7.95 12.52
C GLY A 46 27.02 8.37 13.96
N ALA A 47 27.43 9.63 14.17
CA ALA A 47 27.66 10.22 15.47
C ALA A 47 26.33 10.56 16.20
N ALA A 48 25.33 11.06 15.47
CA ALA A 48 24.01 11.40 16.05
C ALA A 48 23.24 10.20 16.62
N LYS A 49 23.46 8.98 16.08
CA LYS A 49 22.92 7.72 16.66
C LYS A 49 23.44 7.42 18.08
N LYS A 50 24.55 8.04 18.48
CA LYS A 50 25.24 7.79 19.75
C LYS A 50 25.02 8.89 20.80
N VAL A 51 24.26 9.94 20.47
CA VAL A 51 23.96 11.06 21.38
C VAL A 51 22.55 10.88 21.95
N PRO A 52 22.40 10.70 23.28
CA PRO A 52 21.09 10.70 23.94
C PRO A 52 20.32 11.99 23.59
N GLY A 53 19.07 11.87 23.13
CA GLY A 53 18.21 13.00 22.73
C GLY A 53 18.19 13.33 21.23
N ALA A 54 19.29 13.14 20.48
CA ALA A 54 19.32 13.41 19.03
C ALA A 54 18.64 12.30 18.21
N ARG A 55 18.60 11.07 18.74
CA ARG A 55 17.96 9.91 18.11
C ARG A 55 16.44 10.08 17.96
N ASN A 56 15.81 10.88 18.84
CA ASN A 56 14.36 11.18 18.81
C ASN A 56 13.92 11.99 17.58
N GLN A 57 14.86 12.63 16.88
CA GLN A 57 14.60 13.39 15.65
C GLN A 57 14.61 12.50 14.39
N LEU A 58 15.08 11.25 14.50
CA LEU A 58 15.13 10.30 13.38
C LEU A 58 13.77 9.62 13.19
N GLN A 59 13.34 9.47 11.95
CA GLN A 59 12.07 8.87 11.61
C GLN A 59 12.06 7.35 11.87
N PRO A 60 10.94 6.78 12.34
CA PRO A 60 10.83 5.36 12.61
C PRO A 60 10.83 4.54 11.31
N MET A 61 11.35 3.31 11.38
CA MET A 61 11.20 2.37 10.28
C MET A 61 9.78 1.77 10.30
N VAL A 62 9.16 1.68 9.13
CA VAL A 62 7.77 1.21 8.96
C VAL A 62 7.76 -0.08 8.14
N ASP A 63 7.02 -1.09 8.59
CA ASP A 63 6.85 -2.38 7.89
C ASP A 63 5.83 -2.31 6.73
N MET A 64 5.60 -3.43 6.03
CA MET A 64 4.69 -3.48 4.87
C MET A 64 3.21 -3.28 5.22
N TRP A 65 2.87 -3.43 6.50
CA TRP A 65 1.54 -3.24 7.06
C TRP A 65 1.41 -1.93 7.85
N GLY A 66 2.42 -1.06 7.78
CA GLY A 66 2.36 0.28 8.35
C GLY A 66 2.67 0.35 9.84
N ASN A 67 3.20 -0.72 10.45
CA ASN A 67 3.61 -0.71 11.85
C ASN A 67 5.03 -0.16 12.00
N GLU A 68 5.28 0.58 13.09
CA GLU A 68 6.65 0.91 13.47
C GLU A 68 7.42 -0.34 13.91
N VAL A 69 8.67 -0.42 13.51
CA VAL A 69 9.54 -1.55 13.83
C VAL A 69 10.25 -1.31 15.17
N SER A 70 10.07 -2.24 16.11
CA SER A 70 10.70 -2.17 17.43
C SER A 70 12.15 -2.70 17.48
N ASN A 71 12.99 -2.10 18.34
CA ASN A 71 14.37 -2.46 18.68
C ASN A 71 14.53 -3.90 19.21
N GLY A 72 13.46 -4.55 19.66
CA GLY A 72 13.43 -5.98 20.02
C GLY A 72 13.52 -6.94 18.83
N SER A 73 13.34 -6.42 17.60
CA SER A 73 13.59 -7.17 16.36
C SER A 73 14.95 -6.76 15.78
N ALA A 74 15.84 -7.74 15.57
CA ALA A 74 17.21 -7.47 15.09
C ALA A 74 17.14 -6.63 13.80
N PRO A 75 17.84 -5.48 13.71
CA PRO A 75 17.78 -4.59 12.55
C PRO A 75 18.03 -5.33 11.22
N GLU A 76 18.97 -6.29 11.18
CA GLU A 76 19.21 -7.08 9.98
C GLU A 76 18.01 -7.96 9.56
N ARG A 77 17.24 -8.50 10.50
CA ARG A 77 16.06 -9.34 10.19
C ARG A 77 14.96 -8.53 9.54
N VAL A 78 14.77 -7.29 9.96
CA VAL A 78 13.76 -6.41 9.37
C VAL A 78 14.24 -5.84 8.03
N PHE A 79 15.53 -5.54 7.88
CA PHE A 79 16.11 -5.16 6.57
C PHE A 79 16.07 -6.29 5.55
N GLN A 80 16.31 -7.54 5.96
CA GLN A 80 16.11 -8.72 5.09
C GLN A 80 14.63 -8.94 4.77
N SER A 81 13.71 -8.66 5.71
CA SER A 81 12.26 -8.68 5.48
C SER A 81 11.78 -7.57 4.54
N PHE A 82 12.54 -6.48 4.44
CA PHE A 82 12.27 -5.33 3.56
C PHE A 82 12.58 -5.61 2.08
N LEU A 83 13.44 -6.61 1.80
CA LEU A 83 14.00 -6.86 0.46
C LEU A 83 13.81 -8.30 -0.03
N SER A 84 13.43 -9.24 0.84
CA SER A 84 13.24 -10.63 0.43
C SER A 84 11.77 -11.07 0.58
N PRO A 85 11.08 -11.35 -0.53
CA PRO A 85 9.73 -11.94 -0.54
C PRO A 85 9.61 -13.22 0.32
N GLY A 86 10.74 -13.88 0.60
CA GLY A 86 10.82 -15.08 1.43
C GLY A 86 10.80 -14.86 2.95
N PHE A 87 11.12 -13.67 3.49
CA PHE A 87 11.23 -13.46 4.95
C PHE A 87 9.94 -13.02 5.64
N LEU A 88 8.90 -12.68 4.87
CA LEU A 88 7.54 -12.54 5.40
C LEU A 88 7.02 -13.84 6.04
N LYS A 89 7.78 -14.95 6.01
CA LYS A 89 7.44 -16.27 6.55
C LYS A 89 7.48 -16.39 8.09
N ALA A 90 8.09 -15.48 8.84
CA ALA A 90 8.48 -15.82 10.23
C ALA A 90 7.82 -15.02 11.38
N GLN A 91 7.11 -13.91 11.16
CA GLN A 91 6.78 -13.04 12.31
C GLN A 91 5.34 -12.49 12.41
N ASP A 92 4.60 -12.37 11.31
CA ASP A 92 3.19 -11.96 11.35
C ASP A 92 2.26 -13.13 10.96
N ASN A 93 1.28 -13.43 11.81
CA ASN A 93 0.25 -14.45 11.59
C ASN A 93 -1.15 -13.84 11.40
N SER A 94 -1.23 -12.55 11.09
CA SER A 94 -2.49 -11.89 10.73
C SER A 94 -3.21 -12.59 9.56
N PRO A 95 -4.55 -12.49 9.47
CA PRO A 95 -5.30 -13.04 8.34
C PRO A 95 -4.79 -12.54 6.98
N ALA A 96 -4.37 -11.27 6.90
CA ALA A 96 -3.75 -10.73 5.69
C ALA A 96 -2.48 -11.47 5.32
N THR A 97 -1.52 -11.60 6.25
CA THR A 97 -0.25 -12.28 5.97
C THR A 97 -0.46 -13.75 5.60
N GLN A 98 -1.41 -14.44 6.24
CA GLN A 98 -1.75 -15.82 5.90
C GLN A 98 -2.28 -15.95 4.47
N GLU A 99 -3.19 -15.06 4.06
CA GLU A 99 -3.76 -15.10 2.72
C GLU A 99 -2.72 -14.78 1.64
N ILE A 100 -1.85 -13.79 1.86
CA ILE A 100 -0.77 -13.47 0.90
C ILE A 100 0.18 -14.66 0.73
N ARG A 101 0.58 -15.33 1.83
CA ARG A 101 1.41 -16.54 1.76
C ARG A 101 0.70 -17.67 1.02
N ARG A 102 -0.60 -17.85 1.26
CA ARG A 102 -1.42 -18.88 0.59
C ARG A 102 -1.47 -18.62 -0.91
N LEU A 103 -1.75 -17.39 -1.34
CA LEU A 103 -1.78 -16.98 -2.74
C LEU A 103 -0.42 -17.17 -3.41
N ALA A 104 0.67 -16.73 -2.77
CA ALA A 104 2.02 -16.89 -3.32
C ALA A 104 2.36 -18.37 -3.55
N LYS A 105 1.97 -19.25 -2.62
CA LYS A 105 2.16 -20.70 -2.74
C LYS A 105 1.29 -21.31 -3.83
N ALA A 106 0.03 -20.90 -3.92
CA ALA A 106 -0.93 -21.47 -4.85
C ALA A 106 -0.68 -21.06 -6.31
N THR A 107 -0.23 -19.82 -6.52
CA THR A 107 0.01 -19.26 -7.85
C THR A 107 1.46 -19.35 -8.30
N GLY A 108 2.40 -19.53 -7.36
CA GLY A 108 3.84 -19.39 -7.64
C GLY A 108 4.27 -17.93 -7.88
N ASP A 109 3.36 -16.97 -7.71
CA ASP A 109 3.62 -15.56 -7.97
C ASP A 109 4.12 -14.86 -6.71
N SER A 110 5.31 -14.27 -6.78
CA SER A 110 5.89 -13.47 -5.70
C SER A 110 5.40 -12.02 -5.67
N THR A 111 4.71 -11.55 -6.72
CA THR A 111 4.21 -10.17 -6.81
C THR A 111 3.04 -9.90 -5.86
N VAL A 112 2.38 -10.96 -5.35
CA VAL A 112 1.32 -10.84 -4.34
C VAL A 112 1.83 -10.30 -3.00
N TYR A 113 3.14 -10.37 -2.75
CA TYR A 113 3.75 -9.74 -1.59
C TYR A 113 3.77 -8.21 -1.74
N PRO A 114 3.42 -7.46 -0.68
CA PRO A 114 3.41 -6.00 -0.75
C PRO A 114 4.82 -5.44 -0.94
N ALA A 115 4.94 -4.44 -1.80
CA ALA A 115 6.18 -3.70 -2.00
C ALA A 115 6.34 -2.55 -0.99
N ALA A 116 7.58 -2.17 -0.71
CA ALA A 116 7.92 -1.05 0.15
C ALA A 116 7.35 0.28 -0.38
N ALA A 117 7.18 1.24 0.54
CA ALA A 117 6.78 2.59 0.20
C ALA A 117 7.86 3.27 -0.67
N GLU A 118 7.43 3.91 -1.75
CA GLU A 118 8.29 4.75 -2.57
C GLU A 118 8.64 6.05 -1.83
N LYS A 119 9.88 6.52 -1.99
CA LYS A 119 10.33 7.80 -1.39
C LYS A 119 9.99 9.02 -2.24
N SER A 120 9.57 8.80 -3.46
CA SER A 120 9.21 9.82 -4.43
C SER A 120 8.17 9.27 -5.38
N TYR A 121 7.35 10.16 -5.94
CA TYR A 121 6.40 9.79 -7.00
C TYR A 121 6.23 10.94 -7.97
N THR A 122 5.82 10.63 -9.20
CA THR A 122 5.60 11.62 -10.26
C THR A 122 4.12 11.96 -10.37
N VAL A 123 3.81 13.25 -10.40
CA VAL A 123 2.46 13.80 -10.62
C VAL A 123 2.56 14.80 -11.76
N ASN A 124 1.75 14.65 -12.81
CA ASN A 124 1.73 15.57 -13.96
C ASN A 124 3.12 15.85 -14.58
N GLY A 125 4.02 14.85 -14.56
CA GLY A 125 5.38 14.98 -15.09
C GLY A 125 6.41 15.53 -14.08
N GLU A 126 5.98 16.02 -12.92
CA GLU A 126 6.86 16.52 -11.87
C GLU A 126 7.11 15.44 -10.83
N THR A 127 8.38 15.18 -10.52
CA THR A 127 8.75 14.20 -9.48
C THR A 127 8.84 14.89 -8.14
N ARG A 128 7.96 14.51 -7.21
CA ARG A 128 8.01 14.94 -5.82
C ARG A 128 8.78 13.94 -5.00
N THR A 129 9.80 14.41 -4.28
CA THR A 129 10.48 13.63 -3.25
C THR A 129 9.84 13.94 -1.91
N LEU A 130 9.50 12.92 -1.13
CA LEU A 130 8.92 13.08 0.19
C LEU A 130 10.01 13.48 1.20
N THR A 131 9.69 14.34 2.16
CA THR A 131 10.52 14.50 3.37
C THR A 131 10.47 13.23 4.22
N GLY A 132 11.37 13.11 5.20
CA GLY A 132 11.36 11.95 6.11
C GLY A 132 10.01 11.78 6.84
N GLU A 133 9.41 12.89 7.30
CA GLU A 133 8.10 12.86 7.98
C GLU A 133 6.96 12.48 7.04
N GLU A 134 6.94 13.06 5.83
CA GLU A 134 5.94 12.71 4.83
C GLU A 134 6.05 11.24 4.43
N TYR A 135 7.28 10.73 4.26
CA TYR A 135 7.52 9.32 3.98
C TYR A 135 6.98 8.42 5.09
N THR A 136 7.21 8.76 6.36
CA THR A 136 6.70 7.97 7.50
C THR A 136 5.17 7.94 7.50
N ARG A 137 4.52 9.11 7.36
CA ARG A 137 3.05 9.21 7.31
C ARG A 137 2.49 8.41 6.14
N TYR A 138 3.09 8.58 4.96
CA TYR A 138 2.72 7.85 3.75
C TYR A 138 2.87 6.33 3.92
N ALA A 139 4.01 5.85 4.41
CA ALA A 139 4.29 4.44 4.59
C ALA A 139 3.33 3.79 5.60
N LYS A 140 3.03 4.47 6.71
CA LYS A 140 2.05 4.00 7.70
C LYS A 140 0.66 3.92 7.11
N ALA A 141 0.16 5.01 6.55
CA ALA A 141 -1.18 5.06 5.97
C ALA A 141 -1.37 4.02 4.87
N MET A 142 -0.38 3.89 3.98
CA MET A 142 -0.38 2.90 2.92
C MET A 142 -0.40 1.47 3.48
N GLY A 143 0.50 1.14 4.40
CA GLY A 143 0.60 -0.21 4.97
C GLY A 143 -0.66 -0.61 5.74
N GLN A 144 -1.19 0.29 6.57
CA GLN A 144 -2.39 0.06 7.38
C GLN A 144 -3.61 -0.17 6.47
N THR A 145 -3.80 0.69 5.47
CA THR A 145 -4.90 0.53 4.50
C THR A 145 -4.81 -0.80 3.75
N ARG A 146 -3.60 -1.24 3.37
CA ARG A 146 -3.43 -2.57 2.75
C ARG A 146 -3.90 -3.67 3.70
N LYS A 147 -3.37 -3.68 4.93
CA LYS A 147 -3.69 -4.74 5.90
C LYS A 147 -5.19 -4.80 6.17
N GLU A 148 -5.80 -3.66 6.47
CA GLU A 148 -7.24 -3.55 6.74
C GLU A 148 -8.09 -4.09 5.58
N LEU A 149 -7.79 -3.69 4.34
CA LEU A 149 -8.55 -4.12 3.18
C LEU A 149 -8.35 -5.60 2.83
N VAL A 150 -7.14 -6.14 3.01
CA VAL A 150 -6.90 -7.59 2.83
C VAL A 150 -7.63 -8.40 3.91
N GLU A 151 -7.58 -7.98 5.17
CA GLU A 151 -8.29 -8.63 6.28
C GLU A 151 -9.82 -8.54 6.14
N ALA A 152 -10.33 -7.45 5.56
CA ALA A 152 -11.73 -7.33 5.19
C ALA A 152 -12.07 -8.26 4.02
N ALA A 153 -11.22 -8.30 2.98
CA ALA A 153 -11.45 -9.09 1.77
C ALA A 153 -11.62 -10.58 2.05
N VAL A 154 -10.77 -11.17 2.90
CA VAL A 154 -10.86 -12.60 3.24
C VAL A 154 -12.18 -12.99 3.91
N LYS A 155 -12.96 -12.01 4.40
CA LYS A 155 -14.29 -12.23 4.99
C LYS A 155 -15.41 -12.11 3.95
N LEU A 156 -15.18 -11.41 2.84
CA LEU A 156 -16.18 -11.14 1.80
C LEU A 156 -16.56 -12.41 1.02
N PRO A 157 -17.86 -12.69 0.82
CA PRO A 157 -18.30 -13.79 -0.03
C PRO A 157 -17.77 -13.68 -1.46
N ALA A 158 -17.75 -12.47 -2.03
CA ALA A 158 -17.27 -12.23 -3.39
C ALA A 158 -15.79 -12.61 -3.56
N TYR A 159 -14.93 -12.22 -2.61
CA TYR A 159 -13.51 -12.60 -2.61
C TYR A 159 -13.33 -14.11 -2.45
N LYS A 160 -14.11 -14.75 -1.57
CA LYS A 160 -14.03 -16.21 -1.37
C LYS A 160 -14.38 -16.99 -2.63
N SER A 161 -15.31 -16.48 -3.46
CA SER A 161 -15.70 -17.10 -4.72
C SER A 161 -14.72 -16.91 -5.88
N MET A 162 -13.73 -16.02 -5.74
CA MET A 162 -12.70 -15.80 -6.76
C MET A 162 -11.72 -16.98 -6.85
N SER A 163 -11.24 -17.25 -8.05
CA SER A 163 -10.05 -18.07 -8.28
C SER A 163 -8.81 -17.45 -7.64
N ASP A 164 -7.75 -18.24 -7.45
CA ASP A 164 -6.51 -17.71 -6.86
C ASP A 164 -5.85 -16.63 -7.72
N SER A 165 -6.00 -16.70 -9.05
CA SER A 165 -5.55 -15.63 -9.95
C SER A 165 -6.35 -14.34 -9.75
N GLU A 166 -7.69 -14.43 -9.72
CA GLU A 166 -8.54 -13.26 -9.48
C GLU A 166 -8.33 -12.64 -8.09
N LYS A 167 -8.04 -13.47 -7.09
CA LYS A 167 -7.65 -12.99 -5.76
C LYS A 167 -6.33 -12.23 -5.81
N SER A 168 -5.31 -12.74 -6.51
CA SER A 168 -4.05 -12.02 -6.71
C SER A 168 -4.28 -10.66 -7.36
N ASP A 169 -5.10 -10.58 -8.41
CA ASP A 169 -5.43 -9.31 -9.08
C ASP A 169 -6.20 -8.35 -8.16
N TYR A 170 -7.16 -8.87 -7.39
CA TYR A 170 -7.87 -8.09 -6.38
C TYR A 170 -6.89 -7.50 -5.36
N ILE A 171 -5.91 -8.28 -4.88
CA ILE A 171 -4.88 -7.82 -3.95
C ILE A 171 -4.01 -6.73 -4.59
N GLN A 172 -3.67 -6.83 -5.87
CA GLN A 172 -2.97 -5.74 -6.57
C GLN A 172 -3.81 -4.46 -6.63
N ASN A 173 -5.13 -4.58 -6.84
CA ASN A 173 -6.04 -3.44 -6.77
C ASN A 173 -6.11 -2.83 -5.36
N VAL A 174 -6.11 -3.65 -4.30
CA VAL A 174 -5.98 -3.16 -2.91
C VAL A 174 -4.67 -2.38 -2.73
N TYR A 175 -3.55 -2.89 -3.21
CA TYR A 175 -2.25 -2.23 -3.07
C TYR A 175 -2.20 -0.90 -3.82
N LYS A 176 -2.78 -0.84 -5.03
CA LYS A 176 -2.90 0.39 -5.80
C LYS A 176 -3.78 1.41 -5.07
N TYR A 177 -4.95 0.99 -4.60
CA TYR A 177 -5.85 1.85 -3.83
C TYR A 177 -5.17 2.43 -2.60
N ALA A 178 -4.53 1.58 -1.78
CA ALA A 178 -3.85 2.00 -0.57
C ALA A 178 -2.69 2.97 -0.85
N ARG A 179 -1.91 2.73 -1.91
CA ARG A 179 -0.82 3.62 -2.32
C ARG A 179 -1.33 5.01 -2.69
N GLU A 180 -2.34 5.06 -3.56
CA GLU A 180 -2.86 6.31 -4.12
C GLU A 180 -3.60 7.13 -3.06
N THR A 181 -4.39 6.47 -2.22
CA THR A 181 -5.08 7.14 -1.11
C THR A 181 -4.13 7.63 -0.01
N ALA A 182 -3.05 6.90 0.27
CA ALA A 182 -2.02 7.37 1.20
C ALA A 182 -1.23 8.57 0.65
N ARG A 183 -1.02 8.67 -0.67
CA ARG A 183 -0.41 9.87 -1.29
C ARG A 183 -1.28 11.11 -1.06
N GLN A 184 -2.60 10.98 -1.10
CA GLN A 184 -3.53 12.09 -0.84
C GLN A 184 -3.50 12.59 0.61
N GLN A 185 -3.07 11.75 1.56
CA GLN A 185 -2.90 12.18 2.95
C GLN A 185 -1.66 13.06 3.16
N VAL A 186 -0.64 12.90 2.32
CA VAL A 186 0.61 13.67 2.43
C VAL A 186 0.71 14.79 1.40
N ASP A 187 -0.07 14.70 0.32
CA ASP A 187 -0.21 15.75 -0.68
C ASP A 187 -1.69 15.95 -1.03
N PRO A 188 -2.35 16.96 -0.42
CA PRO A 188 -3.75 17.25 -0.68
C PRO A 188 -4.08 17.62 -2.13
N LYS A 189 -3.07 17.99 -2.95
CA LYS A 189 -3.25 18.29 -4.38
C LYS A 189 -3.08 17.05 -5.25
N TYR A 190 -2.76 15.90 -4.66
CA TYR A 190 -2.58 14.66 -5.40
C TYR A 190 -3.91 14.18 -5.99
N GLU A 191 -3.93 14.00 -7.31
CA GLU A 191 -5.00 13.33 -8.01
C GLU A 191 -4.63 11.87 -8.30
N PRO A 192 -5.47 10.90 -7.93
CA PRO A 192 -5.19 9.52 -8.23
C PRO A 192 -5.11 9.23 -9.73
N SER A 193 -4.23 8.29 -10.10
CA SER A 193 -4.01 7.93 -11.51
C SER A 193 -5.25 7.35 -12.22
N ALA A 194 -6.25 6.91 -11.46
CA ALA A 194 -7.47 6.32 -12.00
C ALA A 194 -8.70 6.75 -11.18
N LYS A 195 -9.79 7.08 -11.88
CA LYS A 195 -11.04 7.57 -11.26
C LYS A 195 -11.71 6.55 -10.34
N TRP A 196 -11.56 5.25 -10.60
CA TRP A 196 -12.10 4.20 -9.74
C TRP A 196 -11.61 4.31 -8.30
N ILE A 197 -10.43 4.90 -8.05
CA ILE A 197 -9.88 5.09 -6.70
C ILE A 197 -10.76 6.02 -5.89
N GLU A 198 -11.23 7.13 -6.48
CA GLU A 198 -12.20 8.02 -5.85
C GLU A 198 -13.59 7.39 -5.73
N ASN A 199 -13.99 6.61 -6.74
CA ASN A 199 -15.25 5.86 -6.69
C ASN A 199 -15.24 4.83 -5.54
N ALA A 200 -14.12 4.14 -5.31
CA ALA A 200 -13.95 3.16 -4.23
C ALA A 200 -14.04 3.78 -2.82
N LYS A 201 -13.53 5.00 -2.65
CA LYS A 201 -13.68 5.76 -1.38
C LYS A 201 -15.12 6.12 -1.09
N THR A 202 -15.85 6.51 -2.12
CA THR A 202 -17.22 7.03 -2.02
C THR A 202 -18.27 5.93 -2.11
N ALA A 203 -17.88 4.70 -2.47
CA ALA A 203 -18.78 3.58 -2.73
C ALA A 203 -19.80 3.28 -1.62
N LYS A 204 -19.41 3.46 -0.35
CA LYS A 204 -20.34 3.22 0.77
C LYS A 204 -21.50 4.20 0.79
N ARG A 205 -21.21 5.47 0.48
CA ARG A 205 -22.22 6.51 0.33
C ARG A 205 -22.99 6.35 -0.98
N ASP A 206 -22.28 6.09 -2.06
CA ASP A 206 -22.80 6.18 -3.42
C ASP A 206 -23.68 4.98 -3.79
N ILE A 207 -23.35 3.77 -3.34
CA ILE A 207 -24.06 2.53 -3.70
C ILE A 207 -24.18 1.53 -2.54
N GLY A 208 -23.97 1.99 -1.29
CA GLY A 208 -24.16 1.17 -0.08
C GLY A 208 -23.09 0.11 0.21
N VAL A 209 -22.07 -0.06 -0.64
CA VAL A 209 -21.06 -1.13 -0.51
C VAL A 209 -19.77 -0.65 0.15
N SER A 210 -19.11 -1.50 0.91
CA SER A 210 -17.77 -1.21 1.45
C SER A 210 -16.72 -1.05 0.35
N THR A 211 -15.58 -0.42 0.66
CA THR A 211 -14.45 -0.33 -0.29
C THR A 211 -13.99 -1.71 -0.77
N GLY A 212 -13.94 -2.72 0.09
CA GLY A 212 -13.58 -4.09 -0.32
C GLY A 212 -14.59 -4.72 -1.28
N GLU A 213 -15.89 -4.51 -1.06
CA GLU A 213 -16.93 -4.97 -1.98
C GLU A 213 -16.87 -4.20 -3.32
N PHE A 214 -16.60 -2.90 -3.29
CA PHE A 214 -16.35 -2.13 -4.51
C PHE A 214 -15.17 -2.70 -5.30
N LEU A 215 -14.05 -3.00 -4.64
CA LEU A 215 -12.89 -3.61 -5.29
C LEU A 215 -13.24 -4.96 -5.92
N ALA A 216 -14.14 -5.74 -5.32
CA ALA A 216 -14.58 -7.01 -5.88
C ALA A 216 -15.48 -6.80 -7.11
N LEU A 217 -16.35 -5.80 -7.09
CA LEU A 217 -17.12 -5.39 -8.26
C LEU A 217 -16.20 -4.86 -9.37
N TYR A 218 -15.18 -4.07 -9.02
CA TYR A 218 -14.19 -3.56 -9.96
C TYR A 218 -13.35 -4.68 -10.58
N GLN A 219 -12.92 -5.67 -9.80
CA GLN A 219 -12.23 -6.85 -10.30
C GLN A 219 -13.08 -7.61 -11.33
N LYS A 220 -14.39 -7.73 -11.07
CA LYS A 220 -15.31 -8.47 -11.93
C LYS A 220 -15.71 -7.72 -13.20
N TYR A 221 -16.00 -6.43 -13.09
CA TYR A 221 -16.63 -5.66 -14.18
C TYR A 221 -15.68 -4.64 -14.83
N GLY A 222 -14.50 -4.43 -14.25
CA GLY A 222 -13.48 -3.55 -14.78
C GLY A 222 -13.85 -2.06 -14.75
N SER A 223 -12.93 -1.26 -15.29
CA SER A 223 -13.07 0.20 -15.33
C SER A 223 -14.22 0.67 -16.24
N GLU A 224 -14.59 -0.10 -17.25
CA GLU A 224 -15.67 0.23 -18.20
C GLU A 224 -17.05 0.32 -17.54
N LYS A 225 -17.23 -0.38 -16.41
CA LYS A 225 -18.49 -0.43 -15.66
C LYS A 225 -18.37 0.24 -14.29
N MET A 226 -17.19 0.17 -13.65
CA MET A 226 -16.98 0.61 -12.27
C MET A 226 -16.05 1.83 -12.11
N SER A 227 -15.85 2.65 -13.14
CA SER A 227 -15.00 3.85 -13.06
C SER A 227 -15.62 5.06 -13.76
N GLY A 228 -15.41 6.26 -13.20
CA GLY A 228 -15.73 7.53 -13.84
C GLY A 228 -17.19 7.65 -14.26
N LYS A 229 -17.46 8.07 -15.50
CA LYS A 229 -18.83 8.27 -16.01
C LYS A 229 -19.68 6.98 -16.02
N ALA A 230 -19.06 5.81 -16.15
CA ALA A 230 -19.79 4.56 -16.10
C ALA A 230 -20.33 4.28 -14.69
N TYR A 231 -19.53 4.60 -13.68
CA TYR A 231 -19.93 4.46 -12.28
C TYR A 231 -21.11 5.38 -11.91
N GLU A 232 -21.23 6.57 -12.52
CA GLU A 232 -22.41 7.43 -12.32
C GLU A 232 -23.72 6.75 -12.74
N LYS A 233 -23.70 5.89 -13.76
CA LYS A 233 -24.88 5.10 -14.12
C LYS A 233 -25.19 4.01 -13.09
N VAL A 234 -24.17 3.45 -12.46
CA VAL A 234 -24.35 2.48 -11.36
C VAL A 234 -25.01 3.15 -10.16
N LYS A 235 -24.64 4.40 -9.85
CA LYS A 235 -25.29 5.22 -8.81
C LYS A 235 -26.76 5.46 -9.11
N GLN A 236 -27.08 5.90 -10.33
CA GLN A 236 -28.47 6.10 -10.76
C GLN A 236 -29.29 4.81 -10.67
N ALA A 237 -28.70 3.66 -11.04
CA ALA A 237 -29.37 2.38 -10.91
C ALA A 237 -29.60 1.99 -9.43
N HIS A 238 -28.62 2.26 -8.56
CA HIS A 238 -28.77 2.07 -7.11
C HIS A 238 -29.88 2.95 -6.53
N ASP A 239 -29.95 4.23 -6.93
CA ASP A 239 -31.03 5.14 -6.50
C ASP A 239 -32.42 4.66 -6.98
N ALA A 240 -32.46 3.91 -8.09
CA ALA A 240 -33.65 3.22 -8.59
C ALA A 240 -33.90 1.85 -7.93
N GLY A 241 -33.13 1.48 -6.89
CA GLY A 241 -33.29 0.24 -6.13
C GLY A 241 -32.59 -0.99 -6.71
N LEU A 242 -31.73 -0.83 -7.73
CA LEU A 242 -30.99 -1.94 -8.34
C LEU A 242 -29.58 -2.04 -7.77
N SER A 243 -29.19 -3.23 -7.31
CA SER A 243 -27.78 -3.50 -7.02
C SER A 243 -26.93 -3.43 -8.31
N PRO A 244 -25.62 -3.17 -8.21
CA PRO A 244 -24.73 -3.19 -9.37
C PRO A 244 -24.83 -4.50 -10.17
N LYS A 245 -24.97 -5.64 -9.48
CA LYS A 245 -25.10 -6.95 -10.13
C LYS A 245 -26.39 -7.07 -10.94
N GLU A 246 -27.52 -6.62 -10.39
CA GLU A 246 -28.81 -6.62 -11.09
C GLU A 246 -28.79 -5.68 -12.29
N TYR A 247 -28.28 -4.46 -12.10
CA TYR A 247 -28.13 -3.48 -13.17
C TYR A 247 -27.32 -4.02 -14.36
N PHE A 248 -26.16 -4.62 -14.10
CA PHE A 248 -25.35 -5.19 -15.18
C PHE A 248 -26.00 -6.41 -15.81
N SER A 249 -26.69 -7.25 -15.03
CA SER A 249 -27.39 -8.43 -15.57
C SER A 249 -28.56 -8.02 -16.48
N LEU A 250 -29.29 -6.96 -16.13
CA LEU A 250 -30.35 -6.40 -16.98
C LEU A 250 -29.78 -5.79 -18.26
N LYS A 251 -28.68 -5.03 -18.13
CA LYS A 251 -28.02 -4.43 -19.29
C LYS A 251 -27.50 -5.50 -20.25
N ASP A 252 -26.85 -6.54 -19.75
CA ASP A 252 -26.30 -7.60 -20.59
C ASP A 252 -27.42 -8.43 -21.26
N LYS A 253 -28.61 -8.53 -20.66
CA LYS A 253 -29.81 -9.12 -21.31
C LYS A 253 -30.39 -8.22 -22.41
N ALA A 254 -30.46 -6.92 -22.13
CA ALA A 254 -31.00 -5.93 -23.06
C ALA A 254 -30.03 -5.59 -24.22
N ASP A 255 -28.75 -5.92 -24.10
CA ASP A 255 -27.74 -5.82 -25.16
C ASP A 255 -27.49 -7.21 -25.74
N ALA A 256 -28.55 -7.81 -26.28
CA ALA A 256 -28.55 -9.21 -26.72
C ALA A 256 -27.52 -9.49 -27.83
N ASN A 257 -27.14 -8.47 -28.62
CA ASN A 257 -26.11 -8.57 -29.65
C ASN A 257 -24.70 -8.17 -29.16
N GLY A 258 -24.54 -7.75 -27.90
CA GLY A 258 -23.26 -7.42 -27.27
C GLY A 258 -22.54 -6.21 -27.87
N ASN A 259 -23.25 -5.29 -28.52
CA ASN A 259 -22.65 -4.13 -29.19
C ASN A 259 -22.43 -2.92 -28.24
N GLY A 260 -22.82 -3.04 -26.98
CA GLY A 260 -22.69 -2.00 -25.96
C GLY A 260 -23.83 -1.00 -25.92
N ARG A 261 -24.86 -1.16 -26.76
CA ARG A 261 -26.04 -0.30 -26.88
C ARG A 261 -27.31 -1.13 -26.88
N VAL A 262 -28.30 -0.68 -26.11
CA VAL A 262 -29.65 -1.25 -26.14
C VAL A 262 -30.45 -0.50 -27.21
N SER A 263 -30.81 -1.17 -28.30
CA SER A 263 -31.75 -0.64 -29.28
C SER A 263 -33.20 -0.75 -28.79
N LYS A 264 -34.12 -0.01 -29.43
CA LYS A 264 -35.55 -0.11 -29.13
C LYS A 264 -36.09 -1.54 -29.32
N ALA A 265 -35.53 -2.29 -30.29
CA ALA A 265 -35.90 -3.67 -30.52
C ALA A 265 -35.45 -4.59 -29.37
N GLU A 266 -34.23 -4.40 -28.87
CA GLU A 266 -33.70 -5.22 -27.77
C GLU A 266 -34.30 -4.85 -26.41
N ALA A 267 -34.74 -3.60 -26.23
CA ALA A 267 -35.48 -3.19 -25.03
C ALA A 267 -36.92 -3.72 -24.96
N SER A 268 -37.45 -4.22 -26.08
CA SER A 268 -38.85 -4.67 -26.21
C SER A 268 -39.00 -6.19 -26.29
N ALA A 269 -37.88 -6.94 -26.25
CA ALA A 269 -37.81 -8.39 -26.33
C ALA A 269 -37.70 -9.00 -24.91
#